data_AF-A0A558BKC4-F1
#
_entry.id   AF-A0A558BKC4-F1
#
_cell.length_a   1.000
_cell.length_b   1.000
_cell.length_c   1.000
_cell.angle_alpha   90.00
_cell.angle_beta   90.00
_cell.angle_gamma   90.00
#
_symmetry.space_group_name_H-M   'P 1'
#
loop_
_entity.id
_entity.type
_entity.pdbx_description
1 polymer ?
#
loop_
_entity_poly.entity_id
_entity_poly.type
_entity_poly.pdbx_seq_one_letter_code
_entity_poly.pdbx_strand_id
1 'polypeptide(L)'
;MTSASQAAYQALRDYLNSLLSPTHPDQALAEVPAALRPDLEAFMRGKTEYQDEAGRRMIYAYDLAAWASDLIHGAGLTAPLPLATLNVAELQAATLRQAV
;
A
#
# COMPACT_ATOMS: atom_id res chain seq x y z
N MET A 1 5.70 12.82 -19.70
CA MET A 1 5.66 12.57 -18.24
C MET A 1 6.43 13.70 -17.57
N THR A 2 5.89 14.36 -16.55
CA THR A 2 6.62 15.42 -15.83
C THR A 2 7.57 14.80 -14.79
N SER A 3 8.58 15.53 -14.33
CA SER A 3 9.47 15.09 -13.25
C SER A 3 8.68 14.70 -11.98
N ALA A 4 7.64 15.46 -11.64
CA ALA A 4 6.75 15.16 -10.51
C ALA A 4 5.99 13.83 -10.69
N SER A 5 5.44 13.58 -11.88
CA SER A 5 4.76 12.30 -12.16
C SER A 5 5.73 11.11 -12.12
N GLN A 6 6.98 11.29 -12.54
CA GLN A 6 8.00 10.26 -12.45
C GLN A 6 8.38 9.93 -11.00
N ALA A 7 8.55 10.96 -10.16
CA ALA A 7 8.82 10.77 -8.73
C ALA A 7 7.66 10.06 -8.02
N ALA A 8 6.42 10.44 -8.31
CA ALA A 8 5.23 9.80 -7.76
C ALA A 8 5.09 8.33 -8.19
N TYR A 9 5.35 8.05 -9.46
CA TYR A 9 5.34 6.67 -9.97
C TYR A 9 6.44 5.82 -9.31
N GLN A 10 7.66 6.35 -9.18
CA GLN A 10 8.76 5.64 -8.55
C GLN A 10 8.45 5.34 -7.07
N ALA A 11 7.98 6.33 -6.31
CA ALA A 11 7.62 6.14 -4.91
C ALA A 11 6.47 5.12 -4.73
N LEU A 12 5.49 5.11 -5.64
CA LEU A 12 4.44 4.09 -5.63
C LEU A 12 5.02 2.69 -5.89
N ARG A 13 5.87 2.56 -6.90
CA ARG A 13 6.53 1.29 -7.24
C ARG A 13 7.38 0.78 -6.08
N ASP A 14 8.13 1.65 -5.43
CA ASP A 14 8.99 1.27 -4.30
C ASP A 14 8.16 0.81 -3.09
N TYR A 15 7.09 1.52 -2.77
CA TYR A 15 6.14 1.12 -1.74
C TYR A 15 5.49 -0.25 -2.04
N LEU A 16 4.98 -0.48 -3.24
CA LEU A 16 4.36 -1.76 -3.57
C LEU A 16 5.37 -2.92 -3.53
N ASN A 17 6.60 -2.69 -3.96
CA ASN A 17 7.65 -3.72 -3.86
C ASN A 17 8.08 -4.01 -2.43
N SER A 18 8.07 -3.02 -1.52
CA SER A 18 8.43 -3.28 -0.12
C SER A 18 7.39 -4.16 0.58
N LEU A 19 6.11 -4.08 0.20
CA LEU A 19 5.05 -4.98 0.69
C LEU A 19 5.26 -6.44 0.27
N LEU A 20 6.01 -6.70 -0.81
CA LEU A 20 6.33 -8.05 -1.27
C LEU A 20 7.50 -8.69 -0.50
N SER A 21 8.14 -7.95 0.41
CA SER A 21 9.21 -8.50 1.23
C SER A 21 8.67 -9.60 2.16
N PRO A 22 9.32 -10.77 2.25
CA PRO A 22 8.88 -11.84 3.15
C PRO A 22 8.98 -11.45 4.65
N THR A 23 9.71 -10.38 4.96
CA THR A 23 9.86 -9.84 6.31
C THR A 23 8.93 -8.65 6.58
N HIS A 24 8.06 -8.29 5.63
CA HIS A 24 7.15 -7.18 5.80
C HIS A 24 6.18 -7.48 6.96
N PRO A 25 6.01 -6.58 7.95
CA PRO A 25 5.12 -6.81 9.08
C PRO A 25 3.66 -6.53 8.72
N ASP A 26 2.75 -6.93 9.61
CA ASP A 26 1.37 -6.48 9.55
C ASP A 26 1.31 -4.96 9.70
N GLN A 27 0.38 -4.31 8.99
CA GLN A 27 0.31 -2.86 8.94
C GLN A 27 -1.08 -2.37 9.33
N ALA A 28 -1.15 -1.29 10.11
CA ALA A 28 -2.43 -0.66 10.37
C ALA A 28 -2.96 -0.03 9.08
N LEU A 29 -4.25 -0.14 8.81
CA LEU A 29 -4.85 0.48 7.61
C LEU A 29 -4.56 1.99 7.52
N ALA A 30 -4.49 2.66 8.67
CA ALA A 30 -4.17 4.08 8.76
C ALA A 30 -2.71 4.42 8.36
N GLU A 31 -1.82 3.44 8.32
CA GLU A 31 -0.42 3.61 7.89
C GLU A 31 -0.27 3.44 6.37
N VAL A 32 -1.26 2.85 5.70
CA VAL A 32 -1.31 2.76 4.24
C VAL A 32 -1.52 4.15 3.66
N PRO A 33 -0.81 4.54 2.58
CA PRO A 33 -0.99 5.83 1.93
C PRO A 33 -2.47 6.09 1.59
N ALA A 34 -2.98 7.27 1.96
CA ALA A 34 -4.41 7.59 1.89
C ALA A 34 -5.03 7.34 0.51
N ALA A 35 -4.27 7.62 -0.55
CA ALA A 35 -4.72 7.44 -1.93
C ALA A 35 -4.95 5.97 -2.33
N LEU A 36 -4.35 5.02 -1.61
CA LEU A 36 -4.47 3.58 -1.87
C LEU A 36 -5.47 2.86 -0.96
N ARG A 37 -5.88 3.49 0.15
CA ARG A 37 -6.78 2.87 1.14
C ARG A 37 -8.10 2.37 0.54
N PRO A 38 -8.81 3.12 -0.33
CA PRO A 38 -10.09 2.63 -0.85
C PRO A 38 -9.96 1.33 -1.66
N ASP A 39 -8.86 1.18 -2.42
CA ASP A 39 -8.59 -0.03 -3.21
C ASP A 39 -8.21 -1.21 -2.30
N LEU A 40 -7.36 -0.99 -1.30
CA LEU A 40 -7.05 -2.00 -0.30
C LEU A 40 -8.29 -2.42 0.50
N GLU A 41 -9.13 -1.48 0.90
CA GLU A 41 -10.39 -1.78 1.60
C GLU A 41 -11.35 -2.60 0.74
N ALA A 42 -11.39 -2.35 -0.57
CA ALA A 42 -12.15 -3.18 -1.51
C ALA A 42 -11.57 -4.59 -1.60
N PHE A 43 -10.25 -4.73 -1.68
CA PHE A 43 -9.55 -6.02 -1.68
C PHE A 43 -9.75 -6.82 -0.39
N MET A 44 -9.86 -6.14 0.75
CA MET A 44 -10.10 -6.77 2.06
C MET A 44 -11.57 -7.16 2.31
N ARG A 45 -12.52 -6.81 1.43
CA ARG A 45 -13.93 -7.18 1.63
C ARG A 45 -14.10 -8.71 1.67
N GLY A 46 -14.63 -9.20 2.79
CA GLY A 46 -14.85 -10.64 3.02
C GLY A 46 -13.61 -11.39 3.50
N LYS A 47 -12.49 -10.69 3.75
CA LYS A 47 -11.29 -11.23 4.38
C LYS A 47 -11.30 -11.01 5.88
N THR A 48 -10.50 -11.81 6.58
CA THR A 48 -10.33 -11.67 8.03
C THR A 48 -9.48 -10.45 8.34
N GLU A 49 -9.96 -9.65 9.28
CA GLU A 49 -9.25 -8.49 9.81
C GLU A 49 -9.16 -8.61 11.32
N TYR A 50 -8.13 -8.02 11.90
CA TYR A 50 -7.97 -8.00 13.34
C TYR A 50 -7.65 -6.57 13.81
N GLN A 51 -7.75 -6.38 15.12
CA GLN A 51 -7.38 -5.13 15.76
C GLN A 51 -6.18 -5.38 16.67
N ASP A 52 -5.25 -4.42 16.72
CA ASP A 52 -4.18 -4.45 17.71
C ASP A 52 -4.69 -4.07 19.11
N GLU A 53 -3.79 -4.07 20.10
CA GLU A 53 -4.10 -3.71 21.49
C GLU A 53 -4.64 -2.28 21.64
N ALA A 54 -4.36 -1.40 20.68
CA ALA A 54 -4.85 -0.02 20.63
C ALA A 54 -6.17 0.13 19.85
N GLY A 55 -6.77 -0.98 19.39
CA GLY A 55 -8.00 -0.99 18.61
C GLY A 55 -7.82 -0.55 17.16
N ARG A 56 -6.58 -0.46 16.65
CA ARG A 56 -6.31 -0.10 15.26
C ARG A 56 -6.58 -1.29 14.36
N ARG A 57 -7.31 -1.06 13.26
CA ARG A 57 -7.56 -2.08 12.21
C ARG A 57 -6.24 -2.44 11.54
N MET A 58 -5.83 -3.69 11.70
CA MET A 58 -4.59 -4.26 11.17
C MET A 58 -4.88 -5.12 9.94
N ILE A 59 -4.00 -5.03 8.96
CA ILE A 59 -3.99 -5.87 7.76
C ILE A 59 -2.81 -6.81 7.86
N TYR A 60 -3.04 -8.11 7.64
CA TYR A 60 -1.98 -9.10 7.64
C TYR A 60 -0.98 -8.84 6.52
N ALA A 61 0.32 -9.03 6.80
CA ALA A 61 1.40 -8.93 5.83
C ALA A 61 1.15 -9.81 4.60
N TYR A 62 0.59 -11.00 4.81
CA TYR A 62 0.21 -11.90 3.72
C TYR A 62 -0.80 -11.27 2.76
N ASP A 63 -1.82 -10.58 3.30
CA ASP A 63 -2.83 -9.91 2.47
C ASP A 63 -2.27 -8.65 1.81
N LEU A 64 -1.38 -7.90 2.47
CA LEU A 64 -0.67 -6.76 1.87
C LEU A 64 0.20 -7.20 0.69
N ALA A 65 0.93 -8.32 0.84
CA ALA A 65 1.74 -8.89 -0.22
C ALA A 65 0.87 -9.40 -1.38
N ALA A 66 -0.25 -10.09 -1.07
CA ALA A 66 -1.18 -10.56 -2.09
C ALA A 66 -1.80 -9.39 -2.89
N TRP A 67 -2.20 -8.33 -2.20
CA TRP A 67 -2.73 -7.11 -2.82
C TRP A 67 -1.68 -6.42 -3.70
N ALA A 68 -0.46 -6.22 -3.18
CA ALA A 68 0.62 -5.61 -3.94
C ALA A 68 0.99 -6.43 -5.20
N SER A 69 0.97 -7.76 -5.08
CA SER A 69 1.22 -8.67 -6.21
C SER A 69 0.15 -8.53 -7.28
N ASP A 70 -1.13 -8.46 -6.91
CA ASP A 70 -2.24 -8.26 -7.85
C ASP A 70 -2.16 -6.89 -8.54
N LEU A 71 -1.72 -5.85 -7.83
CA LEU A 71 -1.49 -4.52 -8.41
C LEU A 71 -0.33 -4.48 -9.41
N ILE A 72 0.76 -5.20 -9.14
CA ILE A 72 1.97 -5.16 -9.99
C ILE A 72 1.85 -6.12 -11.18
N HIS A 73 1.28 -7.31 -10.96
CA HIS A 73 1.34 -8.43 -11.90
C HIS A 73 -0.04 -8.92 -12.38
N GLY A 74 -1.10 -8.60 -11.64
CA GLY A 74 -2.44 -9.15 -11.85
C GLY A 74 -3.40 -8.13 -12.47
N ALA A 75 -4.54 -7.94 -11.81
CA ALA A 75 -5.63 -7.11 -12.31
C ALA A 75 -5.30 -5.61 -12.33
N GLY A 76 -4.29 -5.18 -11.57
CA GLY A 76 -4.00 -3.76 -11.38
C GLY A 76 -5.06 -3.08 -10.51
N LEU A 77 -5.04 -1.75 -10.49
CA LEU A 77 -5.98 -0.97 -9.70
C LEU A 77 -7.42 -1.11 -10.22
N THR A 78 -8.37 -1.19 -9.30
CA THR A 78 -9.80 -1.22 -9.64
C THR A 78 -10.31 0.08 -10.29
N ALA A 79 -9.62 1.19 -10.03
CA ALA A 79 -9.88 2.49 -10.64
C ALA A 79 -8.56 3.21 -10.99
N PRO A 80 -8.52 4.05 -12.05
CA PRO A 80 -7.34 4.83 -12.37
C PRO A 80 -6.91 5.70 -11.18
N LEU A 81 -5.64 5.59 -10.79
CA LEU A 81 -5.03 6.43 -9.75
C LEU A 81 -4.23 7.56 -10.40
N PRO A 82 -4.72 8.81 -10.36
CA PRO A 82 -3.98 9.93 -10.94
C PRO A 82 -2.70 10.17 -10.14
N LEU A 83 -1.53 10.09 -10.79
CA LEU A 83 -0.25 10.28 -10.10
C LEU A 83 -0.13 11.65 -9.39
N ALA A 84 -0.90 12.65 -9.82
CA ALA A 84 -0.95 13.96 -9.18
C ALA A 84 -1.63 13.95 -7.79
N THR A 85 -2.43 12.92 -7.46
CA THR A 85 -3.05 12.79 -6.13
C THR A 85 -2.16 12.03 -5.15
N LEU A 86 -1.01 11.52 -5.59
CA LEU A 86 -0.07 10.80 -4.75
C LEU A 86 0.79 11.78 -3.94
N ASN A 87 0.81 11.59 -2.63
CA ASN A 87 1.78 12.24 -1.76
C ASN A 87 3.08 11.41 -1.74
N VAL A 88 4.09 11.90 -2.44
CA VAL A 88 5.41 11.25 -2.54
C VAL A 88 6.05 11.05 -1.16
N ALA A 89 5.95 12.04 -0.28
CA ALA A 89 6.53 11.95 1.06
C ALA A 89 5.82 10.92 1.94
N GLU A 90 4.49 10.80 1.81
CA GLU A 90 3.71 9.77 2.50
C GLU A 90 4.12 8.35 2.05
N LEU A 91 4.26 8.15 0.73
CA LEU A 91 4.71 6.88 0.15
C LEU A 91 6.12 6.51 0.65
N GLN A 92 7.06 7.45 0.57
CA GLN A 92 8.43 7.22 1.03
C GLN A 92 8.49 6.94 2.55
N ALA A 93 7.73 7.69 3.34
CA ALA A 93 7.67 7.44 4.78
C ALA A 93 7.06 6.06 5.09
N ALA A 94 6.05 5.62 4.34
CA ALA A 94 5.48 4.29 4.46
C ALA A 94 6.49 3.20 4.10
N THR A 95 7.22 3.35 2.98
CA THR A 95 8.29 2.41 2.58
C THR A 95 9.40 2.31 3.63
N LEU A 96 9.86 3.46 4.18
CA LEU A 96 10.97 3.48 5.14
C LEU A 96 10.61 2.86 6.49
N ARG A 97 9.37 3.02 6.96
CA ARG A 97 8.91 2.38 8.22
C ARG A 97 8.98 0.86 8.18
N GLN A 98 8.99 0.27 6.99
CA GLN A 98 8.98 -1.18 6.78
C GLN A 98 10.38 -1.79 6.66
N ALA A 99 11.43 -0.96 6.55
CA ALA A 99 12.81 -1.39 6.39
C ALA A 99 13.60 -1.45 7.71
N VAL A 100 12.93 -1.23 8.84
CA VAL A 100 13.51 -1.13 10.19
C VAL A 100 13.10 -2.32 11.04
#